data_AF-A0A960RQZ7-F1
#
_entry.id   AF-A0A960RQZ7-F1
#
_cell.length_a   1.000
_cell.length_b   1.000
_cell.length_c   1.000
_cell.angle_alpha   90.00
_cell.angle_beta   90.00
_cell.angle_gamma   90.00
#
_symmetry.space_group_name_H-M   'P 1'
#
loop_
_entity.id
_entity.type
_entity.pdbx_description
1 polymer ?
#
loop_
_entity_poly.entity_id
_entity_poly.type
_entity_poly.pdbx_seq_one_letter_code
_entity_poly.pdbx_strand_id
1 'polypeptide(L)'
;MKSELTKKLNAYQIDPQASAEILSECEKLGYLDDLREGELRIKRGKRRGLGPLAIAQKVPELKELVRETFTDEEQRGEIARWIEKKTRSESLSNLKVKQRLFRFLMGKGFDPTLIREQLLVDE
;
A
#
# COMPACT_ATOMS: atom_id res chain seq x y z
N MET A 1 1.52 -7.03 -14.27
CA MET A 1 2.91 -7.28 -13.80
C MET A 1 3.43 -8.61 -14.34
N LYS A 2 4.73 -8.68 -14.62
CA LYS A 2 5.42 -9.89 -15.10
C LYS A 2 5.24 -11.07 -14.17
N SER A 3 5.35 -10.85 -12.85
CA SER A 3 5.19 -11.92 -11.85
C SER A 3 3.75 -12.46 -11.80
N GLU A 4 2.73 -11.63 -12.03
CA GLU A 4 1.34 -12.07 -12.12
C GLU A 4 1.06 -12.87 -13.39
N LEU A 5 1.60 -12.45 -14.54
CA LEU A 5 1.43 -13.21 -15.79
C LEU A 5 2.19 -14.54 -15.74
N THR A 6 3.41 -14.55 -15.18
CA THR A 6 4.18 -15.77 -14.94
C THR A 6 3.40 -16.79 -14.11
N LYS A 7 2.77 -16.35 -13.01
CA LYS A 7 1.92 -17.23 -12.18
C LYS A 7 0.76 -17.82 -12.96
N LYS A 8 0.13 -17.03 -13.84
CA LYS A 8 -0.97 -17.51 -14.69
C LYS A 8 -0.50 -18.53 -15.72
N LEU A 9 0.59 -18.25 -16.44
CA LEU A 9 1.15 -19.17 -17.43
C LEU A 9 1.55 -20.51 -16.80
N ASN A 10 2.16 -20.47 -15.61
CA ASN A 10 2.47 -21.68 -14.85
C ASN A 10 1.21 -22.46 -14.43
N ALA A 11 0.14 -21.77 -14.01
CA ALA A 11 -1.12 -22.41 -13.65
C ALA A 11 -1.81 -23.10 -14.84
N TYR A 12 -1.59 -22.57 -16.05
CA TYR A 12 -2.03 -23.20 -17.30
C TYR A 12 -1.06 -24.26 -17.85
N GLN A 13 0.02 -24.56 -17.12
CA GLN A 13 1.06 -25.52 -17.51
C GLN A 13 1.65 -25.22 -18.89
N ILE A 14 1.74 -23.94 -19.24
CA ILE A 14 2.42 -23.51 -20.46
C ILE A 14 3.90 -23.81 -20.31
N ASP A 15 4.50 -24.34 -21.38
CA ASP A 15 5.91 -24.64 -21.43
C ASP A 15 6.77 -23.43 -20.99
N PRO A 16 7.84 -23.62 -20.20
CA PRO A 16 8.66 -22.50 -19.70
C PRO A 16 9.31 -21.65 -20.80
N GLN A 17 9.69 -22.26 -21.93
CA GLN A 17 10.29 -21.55 -23.05
C GLN A 17 9.22 -20.72 -23.77
N ALA A 18 8.06 -21.32 -24.05
CA ALA A 18 6.91 -20.59 -24.59
C ALA A 18 6.47 -19.44 -23.67
N SER A 19 6.50 -19.66 -22.35
CA SER A 19 6.18 -18.63 -21.36
C SER A 19 7.16 -17.46 -21.41
N ALA A 20 8.46 -17.72 -21.55
CA ALA A 20 9.48 -16.69 -21.67
C ALA A 20 9.29 -15.85 -22.95
N GLU A 21 8.95 -16.49 -24.08
CA GLU A 21 8.64 -15.82 -25.34
C GLU A 21 7.41 -14.93 -25.22
N ILE A 22 6.32 -15.43 -24.62
CA ILE A 22 5.10 -14.65 -24.37
C ILE A 22 5.39 -13.43 -23.51
N LEU A 23 6.14 -13.59 -22.42
CA LEU A 23 6.50 -12.48 -21.53
C LEU A 23 7.32 -11.42 -22.27
N SER A 24 8.33 -11.84 -23.02
CA SER A 24 9.16 -10.94 -23.83
C SER A 24 8.32 -10.19 -24.86
N GLU A 25 7.43 -10.87 -25.57
CA GLU A 25 6.58 -10.23 -26.59
C GLU A 25 5.59 -9.25 -25.96
N CYS A 26 5.01 -9.61 -24.81
CA CYS A 26 4.13 -8.71 -24.06
C CYS A 26 4.87 -7.46 -23.54
N GLU A 27 6.12 -7.58 -23.12
CA GLU A 27 6.97 -6.44 -22.74
C GLU A 27 7.27 -5.54 -23.96
N LYS A 28 7.70 -6.13 -25.09
CA LYS A 28 7.99 -5.39 -26.33
C LYS A 28 6.79 -4.62 -26.86
N LEU A 29 5.61 -5.22 -26.79
CA LEU A 29 4.35 -4.61 -27.24
C LEU A 29 3.73 -3.65 -26.21
N GLY A 30 4.33 -3.48 -25.04
CA GLY A 30 3.85 -2.57 -23.98
C GLY A 30 2.61 -3.07 -23.21
N TYR A 31 2.26 -4.35 -23.35
CA TYR A 31 1.23 -4.99 -22.54
C TYR A 31 1.70 -5.24 -21.10
N LEU A 32 3.01 -5.45 -20.90
CA LEU A 32 3.64 -5.55 -19.60
C LEU A 32 4.53 -4.32 -19.33
N ASP A 33 4.18 -3.60 -18.28
CA ASP A 33 4.97 -2.49 -17.73
C ASP A 33 4.80 -2.51 -16.21
N ASP A 34 5.76 -3.12 -15.53
CA ASP A 34 5.70 -3.36 -14.08
C ASP A 34 5.81 -2.06 -13.29
N LEU A 35 6.53 -1.06 -13.81
CA LEU A 35 6.64 0.25 -13.18
C LEU A 35 5.29 0.97 -13.24
N ARG A 36 4.69 1.07 -14.43
CA ARG A 36 3.37 1.69 -14.62
C ARG A 36 2.29 1.01 -13.79
N GLU A 37 2.27 -0.34 -13.78
CA GLU A 37 1.32 -1.08 -12.96
C GLU A 37 1.56 -0.85 -11.46
N GLY A 38 2.83 -0.75 -11.04
CA GLY A 38 3.22 -0.40 -9.68
C GLY A 38 2.67 0.95 -9.23
N GLU A 39 2.91 2.00 -10.02
CA GLU A 39 2.40 3.35 -9.78
C GLU A 39 0.87 3.38 -9.70
N LEU A 40 0.19 2.72 -10.64
CA LEU A 40 -1.27 2.62 -10.63
C LEU A 40 -1.79 1.92 -9.37
N ARG A 41 -1.10 0.88 -8.92
CA ARG A 41 -1.46 0.14 -7.70
C ARG A 41 -1.27 0.99 -6.45
N ILE A 42 -0.17 1.75 -6.37
CA ILE A 42 0.07 2.73 -5.31
C ILE A 42 -1.04 3.79 -5.30
N LYS A 43 -1.36 4.36 -6.45
CA LYS A 43 -2.43 5.37 -6.61
C LYS A 43 -3.79 4.82 -6.17
N ARG A 44 -4.13 3.58 -6.53
CA ARG A 44 -5.35 2.89 -6.06
C ARG A 44 -5.32 2.65 -4.55
N GLY A 45 -4.16 2.32 -3.99
CA GLY A 45 -3.95 2.16 -2.55
C GLY A 45 -4.20 3.46 -1.78
N LYS A 46 -3.56 4.56 -2.22
CA LYS A 46 -3.78 5.92 -1.69
C LYS A 46 -5.26 6.31 -1.72
N ARG A 47 -5.94 6.11 -2.85
CA ARG A 47 -7.40 6.38 -2.98
C ARG A 47 -8.28 5.57 -2.01
N ARG A 48 -7.81 4.42 -1.54
CA ARG A 48 -8.51 3.59 -0.53
C ARG A 48 -8.14 3.95 0.91
N GLY A 49 -7.30 4.96 1.10
CA GLY A 49 -6.76 5.37 2.40
C GLY A 49 -5.92 4.27 3.04
N LEU A 50 -5.06 3.63 2.26
CA LEU A 50 -4.06 2.66 2.74
C LEU A 50 -2.70 3.35 2.89
N GLY A 51 -1.99 3.00 3.95
CA GLY A 51 -0.61 3.39 4.18
C GLY A 51 0.39 2.54 3.39
N PRO A 52 1.66 2.96 3.36
CA PRO A 52 2.71 2.33 2.54
C PRO A 52 2.93 0.85 2.88
N LEU A 53 2.90 0.47 4.16
CA LEU A 53 3.15 -0.92 4.58
C LEU A 53 2.09 -1.88 4.03
N ALA A 54 0.81 -1.47 4.02
CA ALA A 54 -0.28 -2.30 3.51
C ALA A 54 -0.21 -2.48 1.98
N ILE A 55 0.36 -1.51 1.26
CA ILE A 55 0.55 -1.59 -0.19
C ILE A 55 1.76 -2.49 -0.50
N ALA A 56 2.90 -2.26 0.18
CA ALA A 56 4.13 -3.02 -0.01
C ALA A 56 3.99 -4.49 0.38
N GLN A 57 3.23 -4.83 1.43
CA GLN A 57 3.00 -6.23 1.83
C GLN A 57 2.33 -7.08 0.75
N LYS A 58 1.48 -6.47 -0.11
CA LYS A 58 0.78 -7.21 -1.16
C LYS A 58 1.63 -7.47 -2.39
N VAL A 59 2.65 -6.64 -2.59
CA VAL A 59 3.56 -6.71 -3.74
C VAL A 59 4.95 -6.26 -3.26
N PRO A 60 5.77 -7.20 -2.74
CA PRO A 60 7.11 -6.90 -2.24
C PRO A 60 8.00 -6.17 -3.26
N GLU A 61 7.80 -6.43 -4.55
CA GLU A 61 8.51 -5.81 -5.66
C GLU A 61 8.29 -4.28 -5.73
N LEU A 62 7.20 -3.77 -5.14
CA LEU A 62 6.91 -2.34 -5.10
C LEU A 62 7.46 -1.64 -3.86
N LYS A 63 8.19 -2.33 -2.97
CA LYS A 63 8.60 -1.77 -1.68
C LYS A 63 9.40 -0.47 -1.82
N GLU A 64 10.38 -0.42 -2.72
CA GLU A 64 11.17 0.80 -2.94
C GLU A 64 10.34 1.90 -3.61
N LEU A 65 9.56 1.56 -4.64
CA LEU A 65 8.66 2.52 -5.29
C LEU A 65 7.65 3.14 -4.31
N VAL A 66 7.09 2.32 -3.40
CA VAL A 66 6.20 2.80 -2.32
C VAL A 66 6.93 3.76 -1.40
N ARG A 67 8.18 3.43 -1.01
CA ARG A 67 9.00 4.28 -0.14
C ARG A 67 9.30 5.64 -0.77
N GLU A 68 9.57 5.67 -2.07
CA GLU A 68 9.84 6.91 -2.80
C GLU A 68 8.57 7.74 -3.04
N THR A 69 7.41 7.08 -3.15
CA THR A 69 6.14 7.74 -3.50
C THR A 69 5.37 8.27 -2.29
N PHE A 70 5.59 7.72 -1.08
CA PHE A 70 4.92 8.17 0.13
C PHE A 70 5.82 9.08 0.94
N THR A 71 5.39 10.33 1.15
CA THR A 71 6.07 11.21 2.10
C THR A 71 5.48 11.06 3.49
N ASP A 72 6.26 11.38 4.53
CA ASP A 72 5.76 11.40 5.90
C ASP A 72 4.61 12.41 6.08
N GLU A 73 4.66 13.54 5.37
CA GLU A 73 3.61 14.57 5.40
C GLU A 73 2.29 14.06 4.81
N GLU A 74 2.33 13.37 3.67
CA GLU A 74 1.14 12.73 3.10
C GLU A 74 0.54 11.71 4.08
N GLN A 75 1.39 10.92 4.74
CA GLN A 75 0.95 9.95 5.74
C GLN A 75 0.30 10.63 6.95
N ARG A 76 0.92 11.68 7.51
CA ARG A 76 0.34 12.47 8.62
C ARG A 76 -1.04 13.00 8.24
N GLY A 77 -1.18 13.59 7.05
CA GLY A 77 -2.45 14.12 6.57
C GLY A 77 -3.55 13.07 6.37
N GLU A 78 -3.22 11.85 5.94
CA GLU A 78 -4.18 10.74 5.87
C GLU A 78 -4.51 10.17 7.27
N ILE A 79 -3.52 10.07 8.16
CA ILE A 79 -3.72 9.64 9.55
C ILE A 79 -4.69 10.58 10.27
N ALA A 80 -4.47 11.90 10.18
CA ALA A 80 -5.33 12.92 10.79
C ALA A 80 -6.77 12.80 10.29
N ARG A 81 -6.98 12.67 8.96
CA ARG A 81 -8.31 12.44 8.37
C ARG A 81 -8.99 11.18 8.88
N TRP A 82 -8.24 10.09 9.08
CA TRP A 82 -8.79 8.87 9.66
C TRP A 82 -9.16 9.03 11.13
N ILE A 83 -8.33 9.72 11.91
CA ILE A 83 -8.60 10.05 13.31
C ILE A 83 -9.89 10.85 13.39
N GLU A 84 -10.00 11.98 12.69
CA GLU A 84 -11.22 12.80 12.67
C GLU A 84 -12.47 11.96 12.31
N LYS A 85 -12.39 11.20 11.22
CA LYS A 85 -13.49 10.34 10.74
C LYS A 85 -13.91 9.25 11.74
N LYS A 86 -12.97 8.70 12.50
CA LYS A 86 -13.21 7.56 13.41
C LYS A 86 -13.50 7.97 14.83
N THR A 87 -13.03 9.14 15.25
CA THR A 87 -13.21 9.62 16.62
C THR A 87 -14.58 10.29 16.77
N ARG A 88 -15.09 10.96 15.73
CA ARG A 88 -16.40 11.66 15.77
C ARG A 88 -16.50 12.57 17.00
N SER A 89 -17.22 12.15 18.03
CA SER A 89 -17.43 12.86 19.30
C SER A 89 -16.65 12.28 20.49
N GLU A 90 -15.90 11.19 20.30
CA GLU A 90 -15.07 10.60 21.35
C GLU A 90 -13.82 11.48 21.61
N SER A 91 -13.37 11.55 22.86
CA SER A 91 -12.16 12.30 23.21
C SER A 91 -10.91 11.45 23.02
N LEU A 92 -9.87 12.03 22.42
CA LEU A 92 -8.55 11.41 22.35
C LEU A 92 -7.87 11.31 23.72
N SER A 93 -8.33 12.02 24.75
CA SER A 93 -7.86 11.81 26.14
C SER A 93 -8.14 10.39 26.66
N ASN A 94 -9.11 9.67 26.07
CA ASN A 94 -9.43 8.31 26.45
C ASN A 94 -8.43 7.31 25.86
N LEU A 95 -7.65 6.66 26.72
CA LEU A 95 -6.66 5.65 26.33
C LEU A 95 -7.26 4.50 25.48
N LYS A 96 -8.49 4.07 25.76
CA LYS A 96 -9.16 3.01 24.97
C LYS A 96 -9.42 3.47 23.53
N VAL A 97 -9.76 4.75 23.34
CA VAL A 97 -9.96 5.36 22.03
C VAL A 97 -8.63 5.43 21.28
N LYS A 98 -7.56 5.93 21.91
CA LYS A 98 -6.19 5.94 21.33
C LYS A 98 -5.75 4.54 20.90
N GLN A 99 -5.91 3.52 21.75
CA GLN A 99 -5.53 2.14 21.42
C GLN A 99 -6.33 1.56 20.24
N ARG A 100 -7.64 1.82 20.19
CA ARG A 100 -8.50 1.37 19.09
C ARG A 100 -8.11 2.03 17.76
N LEU A 101 -7.85 3.34 17.78
CA LEU A 101 -7.37 4.09 16.61
C LEU A 101 -5.99 3.60 16.16
N PHE A 102 -5.07 3.39 17.10
CA PHE A 102 -3.74 2.85 16.82
C PHE A 102 -3.85 1.50 16.08
N ARG A 103 -4.63 0.56 16.61
CA ARG A 103 -4.85 -0.75 15.95
C ARG A 103 -5.48 -0.60 14.56
N PHE A 104 -6.45 0.30 14.42
CA PHE A 104 -7.08 0.56 13.13
C PHE A 104 -6.09 1.11 12.09
N LEU A 105 -5.27 2.10 12.46
CA LEU A 105 -4.29 2.73 11.59
C LEU A 105 -3.12 1.79 11.25
N MET A 106 -2.71 0.95 12.20
CA MET A 106 -1.79 -0.16 11.94
C MET A 106 -2.37 -1.13 10.90
N GLY A 107 -3.65 -1.50 11.03
CA GLY A 107 -4.35 -2.32 10.04
C GLY A 107 -4.51 -1.64 8.68
N LYS A 108 -4.44 -0.30 8.62
CA LYS A 108 -4.35 0.48 7.38
C LYS A 108 -2.94 0.53 6.80
N GLY A 109 -1.91 0.14 7.56
CA GLY A 109 -0.52 0.05 7.12
C GLY A 109 0.24 1.37 7.13
N PHE A 110 -0.14 2.31 8.01
CA PHE A 110 0.65 3.53 8.24
C PHE A 110 1.84 3.27 9.15
N ASP A 111 2.85 4.14 9.09
CA ASP A 111 4.02 4.04 9.95
C ASP A 111 3.64 4.15 11.45
N PRO A 112 4.04 3.18 12.30
CA PRO A 112 3.71 3.18 13.73
C PRO A 112 4.18 4.43 14.48
N THR A 113 5.31 5.01 14.07
CA THR A 113 5.90 6.21 14.67
C THR A 113 5.03 7.42 14.35
N LEU A 114 4.67 7.60 13.08
CA LEU A 114 3.77 8.68 12.65
C LEU A 114 2.38 8.57 13.28
N ILE A 115 1.87 7.34 13.45
CA ILE A 115 0.61 7.13 14.18
C ILE A 115 0.73 7.59 15.64
N ARG A 116 1.81 7.20 16.34
CA ARG A 116 2.02 7.56 17.75
C ARG A 116 2.10 9.06 17.91
N GLU A 117 2.91 9.73 17.07
CA GLU A 117 3.04 11.18 17.10
C GLU A 117 1.68 11.87 16.98
N GLN A 118 0.84 11.45 16.02
CA GLN A 118 -0.50 12.02 15.82
C GLN A 118 -1.49 11.73 16.96
N LEU A 119 -1.32 10.64 17.70
CA LEU A 119 -2.17 10.29 18.86
C LEU A 119 -1.67 10.88 20.19
N LEU A 120 -0.47 11.45 20.21
CA LEU A 120 0.18 12.02 21.40
C LEU A 120 0.26 13.56 21.39
N VAL A 121 -0.23 14.24 20.35
CA VAL A 121 -0.18 15.71 20.23
C VAL A 121 -0.95 16.45 21.34
N ASP A 122 -1.83 15.77 22.09
CA ASP A 122 -2.68 16.37 23.14
C ASP A 122 -2.13 16.20 24.58
N GLU A 123 -0.82 16.05 24.79
CA GLU A 123 -0.19 16.07 26.13
C GLU A 123 0.61 17.36 26.39
#